data_AF-A0A1Q6LAK3-F1
#
_entry.id   AF-A0A1Q6LAK3-F1
#
_cell.length_a   1.000
_cell.length_b   1.000
_cell.length_c   1.000
_cell.angle_alpha   90.00
_cell.angle_beta   90.00
_cell.angle_gamma   90.00
#
_symmetry.space_group_name_H-M   'P 1'
#
loop_
_entity.id
_entity.type
_entity.pdbx_description
1 polymer ?
#
loop_
_entity_poly.entity_id
_entity_poly.type
_entity_poly.pdbx_seq_one_letter_code
_entity_poly.pdbx_strand_id
1 'polypeptide(L)'
;MFETERVEKLMLKKDKTKEKNCLFFASDYHFEMISLPYINKSIKNNKEVIVISENDLENTINKLLLQVNLEDDEKDKILKIDWKNNDFDKFKEIKEADKEKRSTIVFIKGKENYIKNVNKNLENWINDDNKIEIIDCYDINEIEDNVEEITKKYNNILVTAGMKKL
;
A
#
# COMPACT_ATOMS: atom_id res chain seq x y z
N MET A 1 -31.82 18.61 24.35
CA MET A 1 -31.34 17.21 24.30
C MET A 1 -30.91 16.80 22.90
N PHE A 2 -31.65 17.18 21.83
CA PHE A 2 -31.29 16.88 20.43
C PHE A 2 -30.08 17.64 19.87
N GLU A 3 -29.76 18.84 20.38
CA GLU A 3 -28.56 19.56 19.94
C GLU A 3 -27.27 18.92 20.46
N THR A 4 -27.23 18.51 21.72
CA THR A 4 -26.07 17.83 22.33
C THR A 4 -25.69 16.53 21.63
N GLU A 5 -26.66 15.68 21.26
CA GLU A 5 -26.38 14.46 20.48
C GLU A 5 -25.86 14.78 19.07
N ARG A 6 -26.36 15.86 18.44
CA ARG A 6 -25.93 16.29 17.11
C ARG A 6 -24.52 16.90 17.16
N VAL A 7 -24.21 17.64 18.23
CA VAL A 7 -22.89 18.21 18.49
C VAL A 7 -21.89 17.10 18.87
N GLU A 8 -22.29 16.10 19.66
CA GLU A 8 -21.47 14.91 19.95
C GLU A 8 -21.20 14.08 18.68
N LYS A 9 -22.19 13.91 17.79
CA LYS A 9 -21.99 13.22 16.50
C LYS A 9 -21.11 14.02 15.53
N LEU A 10 -21.12 15.35 15.62
CA LEU A 10 -20.20 16.26 14.91
C LEU A 10 -18.81 16.32 15.55
N MET A 11 -18.70 16.16 16.87
CA MET A 11 -17.43 16.14 17.60
C MET A 11 -16.75 14.76 17.61
N LEU A 12 -17.49 13.66 17.45
CA LEU A 12 -16.97 12.31 17.16
C LEU A 12 -16.49 12.14 15.71
N LYS A 13 -16.83 13.11 14.84
CA LYS A 13 -16.18 13.30 13.54
C LYS A 13 -14.83 14.02 13.64
N LYS A 14 -14.28 14.23 14.84
CA LYS A 14 -12.86 14.56 15.01
C LYS A 14 -12.01 13.34 14.65
N ASP A 15 -11.33 13.45 13.52
CA ASP A 15 -10.00 12.88 13.26
C ASP A 15 -9.77 11.44 13.74
N LYS A 16 -10.54 10.49 13.22
CA LYS A 16 -9.92 9.19 12.92
C LYS A 16 -9.00 9.42 11.72
N THR A 17 -7.82 9.97 11.97
CA THR A 17 -6.76 9.97 10.97
C THR A 17 -6.46 8.51 10.67
N LYS A 18 -6.92 8.02 9.52
CA LYS A 18 -6.60 6.68 9.01
C LYS A 18 -5.08 6.53 9.06
N GLU A 19 -4.57 5.46 9.67
CA GLU A 19 -3.13 5.23 9.72
C GLU A 19 -2.58 5.23 8.29
N LYS A 20 -1.70 6.18 8.00
CA LYS A 20 -1.04 6.34 6.70
C LYS A 20 0.32 5.69 6.78
N ASN A 21 0.60 4.77 5.86
CA ASN A 21 1.86 4.06 5.77
C ASN A 21 2.59 4.45 4.49
N CYS A 22 3.91 4.60 4.56
CA CYS A 22 4.75 4.83 3.39
C CYS A 22 5.91 3.85 3.30
N LEU A 23 6.57 3.82 2.14
CA LEU A 23 7.81 3.13 1.86
C LEU A 23 8.64 4.01 0.93
N PHE A 24 9.95 4.08 1.13
CA PHE A 24 10.85 4.77 0.21
C PHE A 24 11.76 3.76 -0.50
N PHE A 25 11.80 3.81 -1.83
CA PHE A 25 12.61 2.92 -2.65
C PHE A 25 13.52 3.72 -3.59
N ALA A 26 14.58 3.09 -4.09
CA ALA A 26 15.56 3.72 -4.98
C ALA A 26 15.62 3.04 -6.37
N SER A 27 14.99 1.88 -6.49
CA SER A 27 14.84 1.10 -7.72
C SER A 27 13.74 0.05 -7.51
N ASP A 28 13.33 -0.64 -8.57
CA ASP A 28 12.36 -1.75 -8.48
C ASP A 28 12.84 -2.85 -7.54
N TYR A 29 14.10 -3.28 -7.67
CA TYR A 29 14.69 -4.26 -6.76
C TYR A 29 14.74 -3.76 -5.32
N HIS A 30 15.01 -2.45 -5.09
CA HIS A 30 14.99 -1.91 -3.72
C HIS A 30 13.59 -1.98 -3.11
N PHE A 31 12.56 -1.61 -3.89
CA PHE A 31 11.15 -1.74 -3.50
C PHE A 31 10.79 -3.19 -3.17
N GLU A 32 11.10 -4.12 -4.08
CA GLU A 32 10.80 -5.54 -3.93
C GLU A 32 11.52 -6.11 -2.70
N MET A 33 12.81 -5.80 -2.50
CA MET A 33 13.57 -6.26 -1.32
C MET A 33 12.99 -5.76 0.01
N ILE A 34 12.48 -4.54 0.06
CA ILE A 34 11.80 -4.00 1.26
C ILE A 34 10.44 -4.66 1.46
N SER A 35 9.64 -4.76 0.40
CA SER A 35 8.23 -5.15 0.48
C SER A 35 8.04 -6.66 0.60
N LEU A 36 8.90 -7.47 -0.02
CA LEU A 36 8.73 -8.93 -0.13
C LEU A 36 8.56 -9.65 1.21
N PRO A 37 9.38 -9.38 2.26
CA PRO A 37 9.17 -10.00 3.57
C PRO A 37 7.79 -9.66 4.17
N TYR A 38 7.33 -8.42 3.99
CA TYR A 38 6.04 -7.96 4.49
C TYR A 38 4.88 -8.55 3.68
N ILE A 39 5.01 -8.64 2.36
CA ILE A 39 4.05 -9.29 1.46
C ILE A 39 3.90 -10.77 1.84
N ASN A 40 5.01 -11.51 1.97
CA ASN A 40 4.97 -12.93 2.33
C ASN A 40 4.28 -13.14 3.69
N LYS A 41 4.64 -12.33 4.70
CA LYS A 41 3.98 -12.36 6.02
C LYS A 41 2.48 -12.05 5.93
N SER A 42 2.09 -11.10 5.08
CA SER A 42 0.69 -10.69 4.90
C SER A 42 -0.15 -11.80 4.26
N ILE A 43 0.37 -12.43 3.20
CA ILE A 43 -0.25 -13.60 2.57
C ILE A 43 -0.43 -14.74 3.59
N LYS A 44 0.60 -15.05 4.39
CA LYS A 44 0.51 -16.07 5.45
C LYS A 44 -0.57 -15.77 6.49
N ASN A 45 -0.84 -14.49 6.72
CA ASN A 45 -1.90 -14.02 7.61
C ASN A 45 -3.27 -13.87 6.91
N ASN A 46 -3.44 -14.49 5.73
CA ASN A 46 -4.66 -14.43 4.92
C ASN A 46 -5.10 -13.00 4.56
N LYS A 47 -4.14 -12.07 4.42
CA LYS A 47 -4.39 -10.77 3.83
C LYS A 47 -4.21 -10.85 2.31
N GLU A 48 -5.16 -10.29 1.58
CA GLU A 48 -5.02 -10.06 0.15
C GLU A 48 -3.98 -8.96 -0.09
N VAL A 49 -3.18 -9.09 -1.14
CA VAL A 49 -2.14 -8.12 -1.50
C VAL A 49 -2.38 -7.68 -2.93
N ILE A 50 -2.51 -6.37 -3.12
CA ILE A 50 -2.64 -5.72 -4.43
C ILE A 50 -1.47 -4.76 -4.59
N VAL A 51 -0.80 -4.82 -5.75
CA VAL A 51 0.28 -3.90 -6.10
C VAL A 51 -0.18 -3.12 -7.33
N ILE A 52 -0.30 -1.80 -7.17
CA ILE A 52 -0.56 -0.87 -8.27
C ILE A 52 0.71 -0.03 -8.46
N SER A 53 1.34 -0.16 -9.63
CA SER A 53 2.64 0.44 -9.90
C SER A 53 2.70 1.16 -11.23
N GLU A 54 3.37 2.32 -11.23
CA GLU A 54 3.61 3.15 -12.43
C GLU A 54 4.42 2.40 -13.50
N ASN A 55 5.19 1.39 -13.12
CA ASN A 55 5.96 0.54 -14.02
C ASN A 55 5.66 -0.94 -13.80
N ASP A 56 5.94 -1.76 -14.82
CA ASP A 56 5.80 -3.21 -14.76
C ASP A 56 6.93 -3.84 -13.94
N LEU A 57 6.56 -4.69 -12.98
CA LEU A 57 7.48 -5.36 -12.06
C LEU A 57 7.58 -6.88 -12.31
N GLU A 58 6.85 -7.44 -13.29
CA GLU A 58 6.77 -8.88 -13.51
C GLU A 58 8.17 -9.48 -13.77
N ASN A 59 9.00 -8.79 -14.54
CA ASN A 59 10.35 -9.28 -14.85
C ASN A 59 11.31 -9.20 -13.65
N THR A 60 11.23 -8.14 -12.85
CA THR A 60 12.15 -7.92 -11.72
C THR A 60 11.81 -8.84 -10.55
N ILE A 61 10.52 -9.01 -10.23
CA ILE A 61 10.09 -9.93 -9.17
C ILE A 61 10.43 -11.39 -9.51
N ASN A 62 10.25 -11.80 -10.78
CA ASN A 62 10.62 -13.14 -11.22
C ASN A 62 12.12 -13.41 -11.02
N LYS A 63 12.97 -12.45 -11.38
CA LYS A 63 14.42 -12.54 -11.17
C LYS A 63 14.79 -12.56 -9.70
N LEU A 64 14.15 -11.73 -8.88
CA LEU A 64 14.41 -11.66 -7.46
C LEU A 64 14.04 -12.98 -6.76
N LEU A 65 12.89 -13.57 -7.10
CA LEU A 65 12.41 -14.82 -6.50
C LEU A 65 13.34 -16.03 -6.75
N LEU A 66 14.14 -15.98 -7.81
CA LEU A 66 15.19 -16.99 -8.06
C LEU A 66 16.38 -16.87 -7.08
N GLN A 67 16.59 -15.68 -6.49
CA GLN A 67 17.75 -15.38 -5.65
C GLN A 67 17.44 -15.43 -4.15
N VAL A 68 16.16 -15.30 -3.77
CA VAL A 68 15.74 -15.32 -2.36
C VAL A 68 15.52 -16.75 -1.85
N ASN A 69 15.87 -16.95 -0.58
CA ASN A 69 15.67 -18.22 0.12
C ASN A 69 14.25 -18.30 0.73
N LEU A 70 13.24 -18.33 -0.14
CA LEU A 70 11.85 -18.63 0.19
C LEU A 70 11.52 -20.05 -0.26
N GLU A 71 10.59 -20.70 0.43
CA GLU A 71 10.05 -22.00 0.01
C GLU A 71 9.27 -21.85 -1.31
N ASP A 72 9.23 -22.89 -2.13
CA ASP A 72 8.59 -22.82 -3.45
C ASP A 72 7.10 -22.47 -3.35
N ASP A 73 6.39 -22.96 -2.32
CA ASP A 73 4.97 -22.63 -2.12
C ASP A 73 4.74 -21.16 -1.74
N GLU A 74 5.71 -20.52 -1.08
CA GLU A 74 5.69 -19.08 -0.78
C GLU A 74 5.90 -18.28 -2.07
N LYS A 75 6.90 -18.68 -2.87
CA LYS A 75 7.19 -18.06 -4.18
C LYS A 75 5.97 -18.14 -5.09
N ASP A 76 5.32 -19.30 -5.17
CA ASP A 76 4.11 -19.51 -5.97
C ASP A 76 2.96 -18.57 -5.57
N LYS A 77 2.81 -18.28 -4.27
CA LYS A 77 1.79 -17.33 -3.80
C LYS A 77 2.12 -15.90 -4.16
N ILE A 78 3.40 -15.51 -4.10
CA ILE A 78 3.86 -14.17 -4.48
C ILE A 78 3.73 -13.96 -5.99
N LEU A 79 4.03 -14.99 -6.80
CA LEU A 79 3.88 -14.96 -8.25
C LEU A 79 2.43 -14.86 -8.74
N LYS A 80 1.44 -15.19 -7.88
CA LYS A 80 0.02 -15.01 -8.19
C LYS A 80 -0.47 -13.57 -8.06
N ILE A 81 0.29 -12.70 -7.39
CA ILE A 81 0.01 -11.27 -7.41
C ILE A 81 0.27 -10.80 -8.84
N ASP A 82 -0.65 -10.03 -9.40
CA ASP A 82 -0.40 -9.39 -10.70
C ASP A 82 0.51 -8.16 -10.49
N TRP A 83 1.73 -8.25 -11.01
CA TRP A 83 2.81 -7.28 -10.89
C TRP A 83 2.91 -6.33 -12.10
N LYS A 84 2.00 -6.45 -13.06
CA LYS A 84 2.00 -5.64 -14.28
C LYS A 84 1.50 -4.25 -14.01
N ASN A 85 1.94 -3.30 -14.84
CA ASN A 85 1.28 -1.99 -14.89
C ASN A 85 -0.08 -2.16 -15.60
N ASN A 86 -1.14 -2.27 -14.80
CA ASN A 86 -2.52 -2.38 -15.27
C ASN A 86 -3.49 -1.69 -14.30
N ASP A 87 -3.39 -0.36 -14.21
CA ASP A 87 -4.19 0.46 -13.28
C ASP A 87 -5.70 0.16 -13.32
N PHE A 88 -6.26 -0.08 -14.51
CA PHE A 88 -7.70 -0.30 -14.66
C PHE A 88 -8.17 -1.55 -13.90
N ASP A 89 -7.50 -2.69 -14.10
CA ASP A 89 -7.86 -3.93 -13.41
C ASP A 89 -7.53 -3.83 -11.92
N LYS A 90 -6.41 -3.18 -11.54
CA LYS A 90 -6.08 -2.92 -10.13
C LYS A 90 -7.14 -2.12 -9.40
N PHE A 91 -7.67 -1.07 -10.02
CA PHE A 91 -8.76 -0.30 -9.43
C PHE A 91 -10.04 -1.12 -9.29
N LYS A 92 -10.30 -2.06 -10.20
CA LYS A 92 -11.44 -2.98 -10.08
C LYS A 92 -11.24 -3.95 -8.91
N GLU A 93 -10.07 -4.56 -8.78
CA GLU A 93 -9.71 -5.45 -7.67
C GLU A 93 -9.87 -4.74 -6.32
N ILE A 94 -9.36 -3.52 -6.18
CA ILE A 94 -9.46 -2.73 -4.94
C ILE A 94 -10.92 -2.43 -4.60
N LYS A 95 -11.76 -2.07 -5.59
CA LYS A 95 -13.19 -1.83 -5.38
C LYS A 95 -13.94 -3.08 -4.93
N GLU A 96 -13.60 -4.23 -5.50
CA GLU A 96 -14.21 -5.51 -5.12
C GLU A 96 -13.80 -5.92 -3.70
N ALA A 97 -12.52 -5.78 -3.36
CA ALA A 97 -12.01 -6.01 -2.01
C ALA A 97 -12.69 -5.11 -0.97
N ASP A 98 -12.90 -3.83 -1.30
CA ASP A 98 -13.61 -2.87 -0.46
C ASP A 98 -15.07 -3.29 -0.23
N LYS A 99 -15.79 -3.57 -1.31
CA LYS A 99 -17.20 -4.00 -1.29
C LYS A 99 -17.41 -5.26 -0.46
N GLU A 100 -16.48 -6.21 -0.55
CA GLU A 100 -16.52 -7.48 0.17
C GLU A 100 -15.89 -7.41 1.56
N LYS A 101 -15.34 -6.25 1.96
CA LYS A 101 -14.65 -6.03 3.24
C LYS A 101 -13.52 -7.02 3.48
N ARG A 102 -12.80 -7.38 2.41
CA ARG A 102 -11.61 -8.24 2.49
C ARG A 102 -10.51 -7.51 3.28
N SER A 103 -9.71 -8.27 4.01
CA SER A 103 -8.53 -7.72 4.68
C SER A 103 -7.43 -7.60 3.64
N THR A 104 -7.17 -6.39 3.17
CA THR A 104 -6.38 -6.18 1.95
C THR A 104 -5.30 -5.12 2.18
N ILE A 105 -4.12 -5.36 1.64
CA ILE A 105 -3.01 -4.40 1.60
C ILE A 105 -2.83 -3.95 0.17
N VAL A 106 -2.82 -2.64 -0.05
CA VAL A 106 -2.61 -2.01 -1.35
C VAL A 106 -1.29 -1.25 -1.32
N PHE A 107 -0.34 -1.70 -2.13
CA PHE A 107 0.90 -0.96 -2.40
C PHE A 107 0.69 -0.06 -3.60
N ILE A 108 0.94 1.24 -3.44
CA ILE A 108 0.88 2.22 -4.53
C ILE A 108 2.31 2.68 -4.82
N LYS A 109 2.92 2.15 -5.87
CA LYS A 109 4.32 2.42 -6.22
C LYS A 109 4.43 3.37 -7.40
N GLY A 110 5.15 4.46 -7.23
CA GLY A 110 5.51 5.31 -8.36
C GLY A 110 6.08 6.63 -7.91
N LYS A 111 6.04 7.58 -8.84
CA LYS A 111 6.36 8.97 -8.59
C LYS A 111 5.28 9.66 -7.78
N GLU A 112 5.64 10.79 -7.16
CA GLU A 112 4.74 11.53 -6.28
C GLU A 112 3.40 11.87 -6.97
N ASN A 113 3.44 12.29 -8.24
CA ASN A 113 2.22 12.62 -9.00
C ASN A 113 1.36 11.41 -9.31
N TYR A 114 1.97 10.25 -9.62
CA TYR A 114 1.24 9.01 -9.86
C TYR A 114 0.51 8.57 -8.58
N ILE A 115 1.23 8.53 -7.45
CA ILE A 115 0.66 8.17 -6.14
C ILE A 115 -0.50 9.11 -5.76
N LYS A 116 -0.32 10.42 -5.94
CA LYS A 116 -1.38 11.41 -5.68
C LYS A 116 -2.64 11.13 -6.51
N ASN A 117 -2.48 10.80 -7.80
CA ASN A 117 -3.61 10.52 -8.68
C ASN A 117 -4.34 9.22 -8.29
N VAL A 118 -3.60 8.16 -7.96
CA VAL A 118 -4.18 6.90 -7.49
C VAL A 118 -4.94 7.13 -6.18
N ASN A 119 -4.32 7.79 -5.20
CA ASN A 119 -4.97 8.06 -3.92
C ASN A 119 -6.23 8.91 -4.07
N LYS A 120 -6.21 9.95 -4.91
CA LYS A 120 -7.41 10.76 -5.19
C LYS A 120 -8.56 9.91 -5.77
N ASN A 121 -8.27 8.92 -6.59
CA ASN A 121 -9.29 8.00 -7.11
C ASN A 121 -9.83 7.10 -5.98
N LEU A 122 -8.93 6.57 -5.14
CA LEU A 122 -9.29 5.68 -4.04
C LEU A 122 -10.07 6.37 -2.92
N GLU A 123 -9.76 7.63 -2.60
CA GLU A 123 -10.48 8.44 -1.59
C GLU A 123 -11.98 8.57 -1.91
N ASN A 124 -12.36 8.53 -3.19
CA ASN A 124 -13.75 8.60 -3.61
C ASN A 124 -14.49 7.24 -3.50
N TRP A 125 -13.77 6.14 -3.27
CA TRP A 125 -14.32 4.78 -3.37
C TRP A 125 -14.22 3.99 -2.06
N ILE A 126 -13.12 4.16 -1.33
CA ILE A 126 -12.84 3.39 -0.11
C ILE A 126 -13.51 4.08 1.08
N ASN A 127 -14.41 3.37 1.76
CA ASN A 127 -15.05 3.87 2.98
C ASN A 127 -14.16 3.65 4.22
N ASP A 128 -14.28 4.52 5.22
CA ASP A 128 -13.42 4.52 6.43
C ASP A 128 -13.61 3.29 7.35
N ASP A 129 -14.69 2.53 7.17
CA ASP A 129 -14.96 1.30 7.94
C ASP A 129 -14.23 0.05 7.40
N ASN A 130 -13.43 0.21 6.34
CA ASN A 130 -12.88 -0.91 5.59
C ASN A 130 -11.48 -1.33 6.05
N LYS A 131 -11.18 -2.62 5.91
CA LYS A 131 -9.91 -3.27 6.30
C LYS A 131 -8.81 -3.12 5.23
N ILE A 132 -8.88 -2.05 4.43
CA ILE A 132 -7.89 -1.77 3.41
C ILE A 132 -6.79 -0.89 4.00
N GLU A 133 -5.61 -1.47 4.08
CA GLU A 133 -4.35 -0.83 4.43
C GLU A 133 -3.68 -0.33 3.14
N ILE A 134 -3.31 0.95 3.07
CA ILE A 134 -2.61 1.55 1.93
C ILE A 134 -1.18 1.85 2.32
N ILE A 135 -0.23 1.50 1.45
CA ILE A 135 1.20 1.80 1.60
C ILE A 135 1.67 2.57 0.36
N ASP A 136 1.90 3.86 0.53
CA ASP A 136 2.42 4.73 -0.53
C ASP A 136 3.93 4.55 -0.67
N CYS A 137 4.36 4.07 -1.83
CA CYS A 137 5.74 3.69 -2.10
C CYS A 137 6.35 4.73 -3.05
N TYR A 138 7.23 5.58 -2.53
CA TYR A 138 7.84 6.71 -3.23
C TYR A 138 9.25 6.39 -3.74
N ASP A 139 9.56 6.86 -4.94
CA ASP A 139 10.92 6.89 -5.47
C ASP A 139 11.73 8.00 -4.76
N ILE A 140 12.65 7.59 -3.87
CA ILE A 140 13.49 8.48 -3.08
C ILE A 140 14.33 9.43 -3.95
N ASN A 141 14.69 9.01 -5.17
CA ASN A 141 15.51 9.82 -6.06
C ASN A 141 14.72 11.01 -6.63
N GLU A 142 13.39 10.94 -6.68
CA GLU A 142 12.54 12.05 -7.10
C GLU A 142 12.29 13.04 -5.96
N ILE A 143 12.18 12.52 -4.74
CA ILE A 143 11.69 13.29 -3.59
C ILE A 143 12.79 13.66 -2.59
N GLU A 144 14.07 13.46 -2.92
CA GLU A 144 15.21 13.62 -2.00
C GLU A 144 15.16 14.93 -1.21
N ASP A 145 14.85 16.05 -1.87
CA ASP A 145 14.74 17.37 -1.25
C ASP A 145 13.50 17.55 -0.34
N ASN A 146 12.49 16.69 -0.50
CA ASN A 146 11.17 16.79 0.13
C ASN A 146 10.82 15.60 1.03
N VAL A 147 11.75 14.67 1.28
CA VAL A 147 11.50 13.43 2.05
C VAL A 147 10.93 13.74 3.43
N GLU A 148 11.45 14.76 4.12
CA GLU A 148 10.95 15.16 5.44
C GLU A 148 9.50 15.65 5.40
N GLU A 149 9.14 16.43 4.38
CA GLU A 149 7.78 16.94 4.23
C GLU A 149 6.78 15.83 3.89
N ILE A 150 7.18 14.91 3.01
CA ILE A 150 6.38 13.73 2.67
C ILE A 150 6.21 12.86 3.91
N THR A 151 7.28 12.56 4.64
CA THR A 151 7.27 11.69 5.82
C THR A 151 6.32 12.20 6.91
N LYS A 152 6.22 13.53 7.11
CA LYS A 152 5.27 14.16 8.06
C LYS A 152 3.80 13.85 7.78
N LYS A 153 3.46 13.40 6.57
CA LYS A 153 2.09 13.02 6.18
C LYS A 153 1.73 11.59 6.60
N TYR A 154 2.70 10.80 7.08
CA TYR A 154 2.56 9.38 7.39
C TYR A 154 2.78 9.10 8.87
N ASN A 155 2.15 8.03 9.36
CA ASN A 155 2.29 7.55 10.73
C ASN A 155 3.35 6.46 10.84
N ASN A 156 3.52 5.67 9.78
CA ASN A 156 4.43 4.54 9.75
C ASN A 156 5.21 4.48 8.44
N ILE A 157 6.41 3.91 8.52
CA ILE A 157 7.27 3.60 7.39
C ILE A 157 7.54 2.09 7.34
N LEU A 158 7.34 1.48 6.19
CA LEU A 158 7.75 0.11 5.93
C LEU A 158 9.21 0.09 5.49
N VAL A 159 10.02 -0.63 6.27
CA VAL A 159 11.43 -0.94 5.95
C VAL A 159 11.61 -2.47 5.91
N THR A 160 12.80 -2.94 5.54
CA THR A 160 13.10 -4.39 5.45
C THR A 160 12.82 -5.17 6.74
N ALA A 161 12.98 -4.53 7.91
CA ALA A 161 12.68 -5.10 9.22
C ALA A 161 11.17 -5.14 9.57
N GLY A 162 10.32 -4.59 8.71
CA GLY A 162 8.87 -4.44 8.92
C GLY A 162 8.43 -3.00 9.14
N MET A 163 7.16 -2.85 9.53
CA MET A 163 6.53 -1.55 9.77
C MET A 163 7.11 -0.89 11.03
N LYS A 164 7.54 0.37 10.92
CA LYS A 164 8.04 1.21 12.01
C LYS A 164 7.21 2.47 12.13
N LYS A 165 6.97 2.91 13.37
CA LYS A 165 6.33 4.20 13.63
C LYS A 165 7.30 5.35 13.36
N LEU A 166 6.82 6.40 12.70
CA LEU A 166 7.53 7.65 12.43
C LEU A 166 7.42 8.63 13.61
#